data_AF-A0A074L599-F1
#
_entry.id   AF-A0A074L599-F1
#
_cell.length_a   1.000
_cell.length_b   1.000
_cell.length_c   1.000
_cell.angle_alpha   90.00
_cell.angle_beta   90.00
_cell.angle_gamma   90.00
#
_symmetry.space_group_name_H-M   'P 1'
#
loop_
_entity.id
_entity.type
_entity.pdbx_description
1 polymer ?
#
loop_
_entity_poly.entity_id
_entity_poly.type
_entity_poly.pdbx_seq_one_letter_code
_entity_poly.pdbx_strand_id
1 'polypeptide(L)'
;MPDTIPKFAIAELLTDPMSQAPLIDYHLMVSPPGRQLTNIPYRTTFYAVGLCRAGTVVLKANRDHYQVAPGTLILLGPEVLRHWQQQSADYHTEAMFFTETFFSAPYTDPTRLRQLPFFHAQATRVMPLSSTETAQVGQ
;
A
#
# COMPACT_ATOMS: atom_id res chain seq x y z
N MET A 1 38.62 -8.18 -2.15
CA MET A 1 38.42 -6.93 -1.38
C MET A 1 37.25 -7.19 -0.45
N PRO A 2 37.36 -7.02 0.88
CA PRO A 2 36.18 -7.19 1.72
C PRO A 2 35.37 -5.90 1.70
N ASP A 3 34.17 -5.95 1.14
CA ASP A 3 33.17 -4.90 1.26
C ASP A 3 32.72 -4.84 2.72
N THR A 4 33.19 -3.82 3.43
CA THR A 4 32.85 -3.59 4.82
C THR A 4 31.38 -3.20 4.91
N ILE A 5 30.55 -4.07 5.49
CA ILE A 5 29.15 -3.75 5.81
C ILE A 5 29.15 -2.47 6.67
N PRO A 6 28.47 -1.39 6.24
CA PRO A 6 28.45 -0.16 7.01
C PRO A 6 27.78 -0.42 8.37
N LYS A 7 28.46 0.02 9.43
CA LYS A 7 27.97 -0.06 10.81
C LYS A 7 27.56 1.34 11.22
N PHE A 8 26.31 1.48 11.67
CA PHE A 8 25.77 2.73 12.19
C PHE A 8 25.53 2.57 13.69
N ALA A 9 25.87 3.59 14.47
CA ALA A 9 25.54 3.60 15.89
C ALA A 9 24.05 3.88 16.08
N ILE A 10 23.41 3.24 17.06
CA ILE A 10 21.99 3.48 17.37
C ILE A 10 21.74 4.97 17.65
N ALA A 11 22.69 5.66 18.27
CA ALA A 11 22.60 7.10 18.53
C ALA A 11 22.50 7.94 17.24
N GLU A 12 23.14 7.52 16.15
CA GLU A 12 23.13 8.25 14.87
C GLU A 12 21.75 8.17 14.20
N LEU A 13 21.03 7.04 14.36
CA LEU A 13 19.65 6.87 13.91
C LEU A 13 18.65 7.72 14.71
N LEU A 14 18.96 8.03 15.96
CA LEU A 14 18.12 8.84 16.84
C LEU A 14 18.30 10.34 16.62
N THR A 15 19.39 10.76 15.97
CA THR A 15 19.69 12.16 15.65
C THR A 15 19.30 12.57 14.23
N ASP A 16 18.69 11.67 13.45
CA ASP A 16 18.26 11.98 12.09
C ASP A 16 17.24 13.15 12.10
N PRO A 17 17.49 14.27 11.41
CA PRO A 17 16.52 15.36 11.27
C PRO A 17 15.23 14.93 10.56
N MET A 18 15.19 13.77 9.88
CA MET A 18 13.93 13.15 9.44
C MET A 18 13.03 12.71 10.62
N SER A 19 13.58 12.49 11.82
CA SER A 19 12.81 12.15 13.03
C SER A 19 12.03 13.33 13.62
N GLN A 20 12.31 14.56 13.16
CA GLN A 20 11.60 15.78 13.57
C GLN A 20 10.58 16.27 12.55
N ALA A 21 10.45 15.61 11.38
CA ALA A 21 9.31 15.86 10.51
C ALA A 21 8.04 15.47 11.28
N PRO A 22 6.95 16.26 11.20
CA PRO A 22 5.68 15.84 11.77
C PRO A 22 5.40 14.42 11.28
N LEU A 23 5.00 13.53 12.19
CA LEU A 23 4.66 12.16 11.86
C LEU A 23 3.56 12.23 10.79
N ILE A 24 3.94 12.07 9.52
CA ILE A 24 2.97 12.21 8.44
C ILE A 24 2.13 10.94 8.54
N ASP A 25 0.89 11.10 9.01
CA ASP A 25 -0.03 9.99 9.24
C ASP A 25 -0.39 9.23 7.95
N TYR A 26 0.04 9.75 6.79
CA TYR A 26 -0.07 9.11 5.49
C TYR A 26 1.19 9.31 4.62
N HIS A 27 1.37 8.42 3.65
CA HIS A 27 2.40 8.50 2.63
C HIS A 27 1.78 8.26 1.25
N LEU A 28 2.02 9.17 0.31
CA LEU A 28 1.66 9.00 -1.08
C LEU A 28 2.83 8.41 -1.86
N MET A 29 2.56 7.32 -2.56
CA MET A 29 3.52 6.69 -3.46
C MET A 29 2.97 6.74 -4.88
N VAL A 30 3.80 7.25 -5.79
CA VAL A 30 3.64 7.03 -7.22
C VAL A 30 4.76 6.07 -7.60
N SER A 31 4.44 4.82 -7.91
CA SER A 31 5.46 3.85 -8.32
C SER A 31 5.82 4.14 -9.77
N PRO A 32 7.05 4.50 -10.15
CA PRO A 32 7.39 4.68 -11.56
C PRO A 32 7.15 3.37 -12.35
N PRO A 33 6.78 3.44 -13.64
CA PRO A 33 6.53 2.26 -14.45
C PRO A 33 7.71 1.27 -14.40
N GLY A 34 7.41 -0.02 -14.23
CA GLY A 34 8.41 -1.08 -14.23
C GLY A 34 9.18 -1.27 -12.92
N ARG A 35 8.87 -0.50 -11.87
CA ARG A 35 9.38 -0.79 -10.52
C ARG A 35 8.90 -2.18 -10.10
N GLN A 36 9.84 -3.09 -9.82
CA GLN A 36 9.52 -4.45 -9.40
C GLN A 36 8.96 -4.46 -7.99
N LEU A 37 7.78 -5.06 -7.82
CA LEU A 37 7.22 -5.36 -6.51
C LEU A 37 7.95 -6.56 -5.88
N THR A 38 7.91 -6.64 -4.54
CA THR A 38 8.46 -7.80 -3.84
C THR A 38 7.64 -9.06 -4.15
N ASN A 39 8.33 -10.10 -4.60
CA ASN A 39 7.77 -11.45 -4.77
C ASN A 39 7.92 -12.30 -3.49
N ILE A 40 8.29 -11.69 -2.36
CA ILE A 40 8.32 -12.35 -1.06
C ILE A 40 7.02 -12.01 -0.31
N PRO A 41 6.29 -12.99 0.25
CA PRO A 41 5.10 -12.73 1.04
C PRO A 41 5.39 -11.88 2.29
N TYR A 42 4.55 -10.87 2.56
CA TYR A 42 4.74 -9.96 3.69
C TYR A 42 3.42 -9.40 4.24
N ARG A 43 3.48 -8.87 5.46
CA ARG A 43 2.42 -8.09 6.13
C ARG A 43 2.93 -6.68 6.37
N THR A 44 2.03 -5.74 6.60
CA THR A 44 2.40 -4.37 6.99
C THR A 44 1.60 -3.94 8.21
N THR A 45 1.98 -2.83 8.82
CA THR A 45 1.26 -2.26 9.97
C THR A 45 0.31 -1.12 9.58
N PHE A 46 0.26 -0.78 8.28
CA PHE A 46 -0.55 0.30 7.71
C PHE A 46 -1.61 -0.21 6.72
N TYR A 47 -2.58 0.66 6.47
CA TYR A 47 -3.60 0.53 5.43
C TYR A 47 -3.07 1.06 4.10
N ALA A 48 -3.58 0.52 2.99
CA ALA A 48 -3.28 1.00 1.66
C ALA A 48 -4.55 1.11 0.82
N VAL A 49 -4.65 2.21 0.07
CA VAL A 49 -5.59 2.40 -1.04
C VAL A 49 -4.74 2.61 -2.29
N GLY A 50 -4.86 1.73 -3.27
CA GLY A 50 -4.07 1.77 -4.50
C GLY A 50 -4.94 1.82 -5.75
N LEU A 51 -4.46 2.50 -6.78
CA LEU A 51 -5.08 2.55 -8.09
C LEU A 51 -4.07 2.10 -9.14
N CYS A 52 -4.40 1.03 -9.83
CA CYS A 52 -3.61 0.58 -10.97
C CYS A 52 -3.88 1.48 -12.17
N ARG A 53 -2.83 2.07 -12.72
CA ARG A 53 -2.89 3.03 -13.84
C ARG A 53 -2.47 2.41 -15.17
N ALA A 54 -1.53 1.47 -15.14
CA ALA A 54 -1.04 0.76 -16.31
C ALA A 54 -0.52 -0.63 -15.93
N GLY A 55 -0.40 -1.51 -16.93
CA GLY A 55 0.07 -2.88 -16.77
C GLY A 55 -0.82 -3.75 -15.90
N THR A 56 -0.30 -4.91 -15.50
CA THR A 56 -1.03 -5.89 -14.69
C THR A 56 -0.12 -6.56 -13.67
N VAL A 57 -0.72 -7.05 -12.59
CA VAL A 57 -0.06 -7.91 -11.60
C VAL A 57 -1.08 -8.84 -10.96
N VAL A 58 -0.63 -10.00 -10.49
CA VAL A 58 -1.43 -10.88 -9.62
C VAL A 58 -1.10 -10.58 -8.17
N LEU A 59 -2.11 -10.15 -7.42
CA LEU A 59 -2.05 -10.01 -5.97
C LEU A 59 -2.65 -11.26 -5.33
N LYS A 60 -1.82 -12.03 -4.63
CA LYS A 60 -2.31 -13.00 -3.65
C LYS A 60 -2.48 -12.31 -2.31
N ALA A 61 -3.71 -12.25 -1.82
CA ALA A 61 -4.05 -11.66 -0.55
C ALA A 61 -4.73 -12.70 0.34
N ASN A 62 -4.05 -13.12 1.40
CA ASN A 62 -4.42 -14.26 2.23
C ASN A 62 -4.61 -15.55 1.40
N ARG A 63 -5.85 -15.97 1.16
CA ARG A 63 -6.20 -17.18 0.39
C ARG A 63 -6.72 -16.86 -1.01
N ASP A 64 -6.96 -15.59 -1.31
CA ASP A 64 -7.58 -15.15 -2.54
C ASP A 64 -6.53 -14.66 -3.54
N HIS A 65 -6.84 -14.80 -4.82
CA HIS A 65 -6.02 -14.32 -5.92
C HIS A 65 -6.80 -13.27 -6.71
N TYR A 66 -6.16 -12.13 -6.93
CA TYR A 66 -6.76 -11.00 -7.61
C TYR A 66 -5.91 -10.60 -8.80
N GLN A 67 -6.55 -10.43 -9.96
CA GLN A 67 -5.95 -9.76 -11.09
C GLN A 67 -6.08 -8.25 -10.88
N VAL A 68 -4.95 -7.56 -10.82
CA VAL A 68 -4.90 -6.10 -10.76
C VAL A 68 -4.57 -5.59 -12.16
N ALA A 69 -5.40 -4.67 -12.64
CA ALA A 69 -5.32 -4.05 -13.97
C ALA A 69 -5.90 -2.63 -13.91
N PRO A 70 -5.73 -1.80 -14.95
CA PRO A 70 -6.33 -0.47 -14.98
C PRO A 70 -7.84 -0.51 -14.76
N GLY A 71 -8.36 0.46 -14.00
CA GLY A 71 -9.77 0.47 -13.58
C GLY A 71 -10.04 -0.44 -12.38
N THR A 72 -9.03 -0.79 -11.58
CA THR A 72 -9.23 -1.51 -10.31
C THR A 72 -8.71 -0.71 -9.13
N LEU A 73 -9.46 -0.74 -8.03
CA LEU A 73 -9.07 -0.18 -6.74
C LEU A 73 -8.59 -1.30 -5.81
N ILE A 74 -7.43 -1.09 -5.19
CA ILE A 74 -6.78 -2.02 -4.28
C ILE A 74 -6.96 -1.51 -2.86
N LEU A 75 -7.53 -2.33 -1.98
CA LEU A 75 -7.75 -2.00 -0.57
C LEU A 75 -7.11 -3.06 0.32
N LEU A 76 -6.11 -2.65 1.10
CA LEU A 76 -5.33 -3.56 1.94
C LEU A 76 -5.24 -3.05 3.36
N GLY A 77 -5.66 -3.87 4.32
CA GLY A 77 -5.43 -3.63 5.74
C GLY A 77 -4.07 -4.17 6.21
N PRO A 78 -3.66 -3.85 7.45
CA PRO A 78 -2.40 -4.30 8.05
C PRO A 78 -2.25 -5.83 8.04
N GLU A 79 -3.30 -6.54 8.44
CA GLU A 79 -3.29 -7.99 8.63
C GLU A 79 -3.50 -8.81 7.34
N VAL A 80 -3.40 -8.18 6.17
CA VAL A 80 -3.46 -8.90 4.90
C VAL A 80 -2.06 -9.42 4.58
N LEU A 81 -1.90 -10.74 4.45
CA LEU A 81 -0.71 -11.33 3.87
C LEU A 81 -0.72 -11.05 2.36
N ARG A 82 0.27 -10.31 1.87
CA ARG A 82 0.38 -9.86 0.49
C ARG A 82 1.50 -10.59 -0.21
N HIS A 83 1.26 -11.03 -1.44
CA HIS A 83 2.28 -11.60 -2.30
C HIS A 83 1.99 -11.22 -3.75
N TRP A 84 2.88 -10.41 -4.33
CA TRP A 84 2.75 -9.91 -5.70
C TRP A 84 3.49 -10.82 -6.67
N GLN A 85 2.83 -11.22 -7.74
CA GLN A 85 3.34 -12.17 -8.73
C GLN A 85 2.96 -11.74 -10.13
N GLN A 86 3.67 -12.25 -11.15
CA GLN A 86 3.29 -12.10 -12.56
C GLN A 86 3.08 -10.64 -12.99
N GLN A 87 3.98 -9.75 -12.55
CA GLN A 87 3.94 -8.32 -12.89
C GLN A 87 4.33 -8.10 -14.36
N SER A 88 3.57 -7.29 -15.09
CA SER A 88 3.95 -6.82 -16.43
C SER A 88 5.03 -5.72 -16.38
N ALA A 89 5.78 -5.56 -17.46
CA ALA A 89 6.90 -4.62 -17.53
C ALA A 89 6.48 -3.14 -17.36
N ASP A 90 5.25 -2.82 -17.75
CA ASP A 90 4.66 -1.47 -17.73
C ASP A 90 3.82 -1.19 -16.47
N TYR A 91 3.80 -2.11 -15.51
CA TYR A 91 2.96 -1.97 -14.31
C TYR A 91 3.26 -0.66 -13.56
N HIS A 92 2.20 0.11 -13.30
CA HIS A 92 2.21 1.42 -12.65
C HIS A 92 1.03 1.55 -11.69
N THR A 93 1.30 1.89 -10.44
CA THR A 93 0.28 2.11 -9.40
C THR A 93 0.55 3.38 -8.62
N GLU A 94 -0.53 4.09 -8.31
CA GLU A 94 -0.54 5.15 -7.32
C GLU A 94 -1.17 4.60 -6.05
N ALA A 95 -0.57 4.84 -4.89
CA ALA A 95 -1.08 4.34 -3.64
C ALA A 95 -0.92 5.35 -2.51
N MET A 96 -1.95 5.44 -1.68
CA MET A 96 -1.91 6.12 -0.40
C MET A 96 -1.79 5.07 0.70
N PHE A 97 -0.79 5.23 1.57
CA PHE A 97 -0.61 4.45 2.78
C PHE A 97 -0.94 5.31 3.98
N PHE A 98 -1.59 4.75 4.98
CA PHE A 98 -1.96 5.50 6.17
C PHE A 98 -2.13 4.59 7.38
N THR A 99 -1.99 5.18 8.56
CA THR A 99 -2.23 4.53 9.85
C THR A 99 -3.69 4.70 10.30
N GLU A 100 -4.09 4.03 11.38
CA GLU A 100 -5.39 4.30 12.01
C GLU A 100 -5.49 5.73 12.54
N THR A 101 -4.37 6.30 12.99
CA THR A 101 -4.31 7.66 13.53
C THR A 101 -4.72 8.70 12.49
N PHE A 102 -4.31 8.54 11.23
CA PHE A 102 -4.72 9.38 10.10
C PHE A 102 -6.24 9.56 10.01
N PHE A 103 -6.97 8.45 10.07
CA PHE A 103 -8.43 8.47 10.01
C PHE A 103 -9.06 8.79 11.35
N SER A 104 -8.37 8.71 12.48
CA SER A 104 -8.98 9.08 13.77
C SER A 104 -9.07 10.60 13.96
N ALA A 105 -8.29 11.42 13.24
CA ALA A 105 -8.29 12.87 13.42
C ALA A 105 -9.68 13.53 13.22
N PRO A 106 -10.52 13.11 12.24
CA PRO A 106 -11.91 13.57 12.14
C PRO A 106 -12.96 12.65 12.81
N TYR A 107 -12.60 11.47 13.31
CA TYR A 107 -13.55 10.49 13.87
C TYR A 107 -13.20 10.11 15.31
N THR A 108 -14.17 10.22 16.23
CA THR A 108 -14.01 10.00 17.67
C THR A 108 -13.61 8.56 18.06
N ASP A 109 -13.68 7.60 17.13
CA ASP A 109 -13.37 6.19 17.37
C ASP A 109 -12.17 5.72 16.52
N PRO A 110 -11.01 5.39 17.14
CA PRO A 110 -9.81 4.93 16.43
C PRO A 110 -9.99 3.55 15.77
N THR A 111 -11.04 2.80 16.11
CA THR A 111 -11.30 1.47 15.54
C THR A 111 -12.17 1.52 14.27
N ARG A 112 -12.66 2.70 13.89
CA ARG A 112 -13.65 2.87 12.81
C ARG A 112 -13.18 2.34 11.45
N LEU A 113 -11.88 2.42 11.14
CA LEU A 113 -11.33 1.82 9.92
C LEU A 113 -11.53 0.30 9.88
N ARG A 114 -11.40 -0.38 11.02
CA ARG A 114 -11.60 -1.83 11.11
C ARG A 114 -13.06 -2.23 10.93
N GLN A 115 -13.99 -1.29 11.18
CA GLN A 115 -15.42 -1.50 11.02
C GLN A 115 -15.90 -1.27 9.58
N LEU A 116 -15.05 -0.70 8.71
CA LEU A 116 -15.38 -0.52 7.31
C LEU A 116 -15.37 -1.89 6.61
N PRO A 117 -16.47 -2.31 5.95
CA PRO A 117 -16.60 -3.65 5.39
C PRO A 117 -15.45 -4.04 4.45
N PHE A 118 -14.87 -3.07 3.75
CA PHE A 118 -13.78 -3.28 2.80
C PHE A 118 -12.39 -3.53 3.43
N PHE A 119 -12.23 -3.30 4.74
CA PHE A 119 -11.00 -3.65 5.47
C PHE A 119 -11.15 -4.91 6.35
N HIS A 120 -12.34 -5.49 6.44
CA HIS A 120 -12.56 -6.76 7.15
C HIS A 120 -11.72 -7.91 6.57
N ALA A 121 -11.41 -8.94 7.36
CA ALA A 121 -10.56 -10.07 6.94
C ALA A 121 -11.02 -10.80 5.66
N GLN A 122 -12.33 -10.85 5.42
CA GLN A 122 -12.96 -11.51 4.27
C GLN A 122 -13.35 -10.54 3.14
N ALA A 123 -12.95 -9.28 3.23
CA ALA A 123 -13.30 -8.30 2.23
C ALA A 123 -12.60 -8.57 0.88
N THR A 124 -13.28 -8.25 -0.21
CA THR A 124 -12.69 -8.16 -1.54
C THR A 124 -11.60 -7.11 -1.54
N ARG A 125 -10.39 -7.49 -1.96
CA ARG A 125 -9.20 -6.61 -1.89
C ARG A 125 -8.96 -5.81 -3.15
N VAL A 126 -9.49 -6.29 -4.26
CA VAL A 126 -9.38 -5.64 -5.57
C VAL A 126 -10.78 -5.52 -6.12
N MET A 127 -11.25 -4.29 -6.23
CA MET A 127 -12.59 -3.97 -6.71
C MET A 127 -12.50 -3.36 -8.10
N PRO A 128 -13.26 -3.85 -9.08
CA PRO A 128 -13.37 -3.16 -10.35
C PRO A 128 -14.10 -1.83 -10.15
N LEU A 129 -13.61 -0.79 -10.80
CA LEU A 129 -14.27 0.50 -10.90
C LEU A 129 -15.08 0.53 -12.21
N SER A 130 -16.25 1.14 -12.15
CA SER A 130 -16.97 1.52 -13.36
C SER A 130 -16.18 2.55 -14.18
N SER A 131 -16.55 2.73 -15.44
CA SER A 131 -15.94 3.76 -16.29
C SER A 131 -16.11 5.16 -15.70
N THR A 132 -17.25 5.43 -15.06
CA THR A 132 -17.53 6.70 -14.39
C THR A 132 -16.63 6.93 -13.19
N GLU A 133 -16.49 5.92 -12.31
CA GLU A 133 -15.59 6.02 -11.15
C GLU A 133 -14.13 6.14 -11.57
N THR A 134 -13.72 5.38 -12.59
CA THR A 134 -12.36 5.47 -13.14
C THR A 134 -12.04 6.88 -13.64
N ALA A 135 -13.01 7.56 -14.28
CA ALA A 135 -12.84 8.93 -14.72
C ALA A 135 -12.74 9.93 -13.55
N GLN A 136 -13.43 9.68 -12.43
CA GLN A 136 -13.40 10.55 -11.24
C GLN A 136 -12.08 10.43 -10.46
N VAL A 137 -11.49 9.24 -10.40
CA VAL A 137 -10.20 9.02 -9.72
C VAL A 137 -8.99 9.25 -10.67
N GLY A 138 -9.25 9.52 -11.95
CA GLY A 138 -8.25 9.83 -12.97
C GLY A 138 -7.99 11.31 -13.24
N GLN A 139 -8.75 12.22 -12.60
CA GLN A 139 -8.49 13.66 -12.63
C GLN A 139 -7.45 14.05 -11.58
#